data_AF-A0A2J7R748-F1
#
_entry.id   AF-A0A2J7R748-F1
#
_cell.length_a   1.000
_cell.length_b   1.000
_cell.length_c   1.000
_cell.angle_alpha   90.00
_cell.angle_beta   90.00
_cell.angle_gamma   90.00
#
_symmetry.space_group_name_H-M   'P 1'
#
loop_
_entity.id
_entity.type
_entity.pdbx_description
1 polymer ?
#
loop_
_entity_poly.entity_id
_entity_poly.type
_entity_poly.pdbx_seq_one_letter_code
_entity_poly.pdbx_strand_id
1 'polypeptide(L)'
;MKRAFSESMPMDVEVLSMKLAEYPDFFACGMTLLFVCALAFGAKESSTVNNLFTFLNIGVVLYVIITGAFKSNGENWTLSKEDLPSGNWGEGGFFPYGVTGMISGAATCFYGFVGFDCVATTGEEAKNPQKAIPIAIVASLTIIFLAYFGVSAVLTLMVPYYLQDEDGPIPKAFEYVGWPAAKWIVSIGAIFGLLTSLFGALFPLPRIIYAMSSDGVIFRFLGKVNPRFQTPVVGTLIAGILTAFMTLIFDLKELVDMMSIGTLMAYSIVAACVLLLRYQRSDVDEDLDHSTQDSLWKNIKEILIQIFNFRRLKSPTTLSGGIVAWEVLIFFLGSLALTACIVHAEEPLSNSEPLAIFGVVFFSVCLLLIMVSIGLQSPSKKELSFKVPLVPVLPGLSVVVNVYLMMMLSVETWIRFGVWMAIGFIIYFGYGIWQEWRLLRFISEENRRAAREINDLFSISKSVPTVLK
;
A
#
# COMPACT_ATOMS: atom_id res chain seq x y z
N MET A 1 25.97 20.41 9.00
CA MET A 1 25.80 19.12 9.69
C MET A 1 26.06 17.97 8.71
N LYS A 2 25.26 17.80 7.64
CA LYS A 2 25.51 16.86 6.51
C LYS A 2 26.99 16.79 6.09
N ARG A 3 27.58 17.91 5.66
CA ARG A 3 29.02 17.98 5.29
C ARG A 3 30.01 17.50 6.36
N ALA A 4 29.74 17.80 7.64
CA ALA A 4 30.65 17.42 8.72
C ALA A 4 30.60 15.90 9.00
N PHE A 5 29.41 15.29 8.94
CA PHE A 5 29.25 13.86 9.12
C PHE A 5 29.72 13.06 7.90
N SER A 6 29.48 13.54 6.68
CA SER A 6 30.02 12.91 5.46
C SER A 6 31.55 12.90 5.44
N GLU A 7 32.19 13.94 5.98
CA GLU A 7 33.66 14.01 6.09
C GLU A 7 34.21 13.14 7.24
N SER A 8 33.49 13.03 8.36
CA SER A 8 33.98 12.35 9.57
C SER A 8 33.64 10.86 9.64
N MET A 9 32.51 10.44 9.06
CA MET A 9 31.99 9.07 9.10
C MET A 9 31.30 8.69 7.77
N PRO A 10 32.03 8.64 6.65
CA PRO A 10 31.47 8.23 5.36
C PRO A 10 31.03 6.76 5.42
N MET A 11 29.80 6.48 4.98
CA MET A 11 29.23 5.13 4.91
C MET A 11 28.89 4.70 3.48
N ASP A 12 29.47 5.35 2.46
CA ASP A 12 29.22 5.12 1.02
C ASP A 12 29.73 3.74 0.56
N VAL A 13 29.07 2.70 1.06
CA VAL A 13 29.34 1.29 0.86
C VAL A 13 28.08 0.66 0.30
N GLU A 14 28.24 -0.09 -0.78
CA GLU A 14 27.16 -0.88 -1.36
C GLU A 14 27.22 -2.30 -0.80
N VAL A 15 26.18 -2.72 -0.07
CA VAL A 15 26.10 -4.09 0.49
C VAL A 15 24.87 -4.76 -0.09
N LEU A 16 25.04 -5.86 -0.84
CA LEU A 16 23.91 -6.62 -1.43
C LEU A 16 22.98 -5.74 -2.32
N SER A 17 23.54 -4.82 -3.11
CA SER A 17 22.76 -3.84 -3.88
C SER A 17 21.88 -2.94 -3.00
N MET A 18 22.29 -2.72 -1.76
CA MET A 18 21.75 -1.73 -0.86
C MET A 18 22.73 -0.59 -0.76
N LYS A 19 22.37 0.56 -1.32
CA LYS A 19 23.12 1.80 -1.15
C LYS A 19 22.87 2.32 0.27
N LEU A 20 23.91 2.32 1.10
CA LEU A 20 23.88 2.95 2.41
C LEU A 20 23.86 4.48 2.24
N ALA A 21 23.33 5.17 3.24
CA ALA A 21 23.38 6.62 3.29
C ALA A 21 24.84 7.11 3.27
N GLU A 22 25.09 8.29 2.70
CA GLU A 22 26.42 8.90 2.66
C GLU A 22 27.02 9.06 4.08
N TYR A 23 26.16 9.28 5.07
CA TYR A 23 26.50 9.45 6.47
C TYR A 23 25.36 8.94 7.37
N PRO A 24 25.65 8.58 8.64
CA PRO A 24 24.62 8.15 9.57
C PRO A 24 23.75 9.34 10.01
N ASP A 25 22.45 9.30 9.71
CA ASP A 25 21.51 10.38 10.09
C ASP A 25 21.04 10.26 11.55
N PHE A 26 21.88 10.74 12.47
CA PHE A 26 21.56 10.79 13.89
C PHE A 26 20.36 11.68 14.22
N PHE A 27 20.08 12.70 13.40
CA PHE A 27 18.96 13.60 13.64
C PHE A 27 17.63 12.90 13.35
N ALA A 28 17.50 12.27 12.18
CA ALA A 28 16.32 11.48 11.83
C ALA A 28 16.11 10.31 12.80
N CYS A 29 17.18 9.62 13.18
CA CYS A 29 17.13 8.55 14.18
C CYS A 29 16.62 9.05 15.55
N GLY A 30 17.19 10.14 16.07
CA GLY A 30 16.78 10.74 17.35
C GLY A 30 15.32 11.20 17.34
N MET A 31 14.89 11.84 16.25
CA MET A 31 13.49 12.26 16.06
C MET A 31 12.54 11.06 16.01
N THR A 32 12.90 10.01 15.28
CA THR A 32 12.10 8.77 15.21
C THR A 32 11.92 8.16 16.60
N LEU A 33 13.02 7.99 17.35
CA LEU A 33 12.99 7.44 18.71
C LEU A 33 12.14 8.28 19.67
N LEU A 34 12.23 9.61 19.59
CA LEU A 34 11.43 10.52 20.41
C LEU A 34 9.93 10.29 20.20
N PHE A 35 9.49 10.23 18.94
CA PHE A 35 8.07 10.05 18.60
C PHE A 35 7.58 8.64 18.95
N VAL A 36 8.38 7.61 18.68
CA VAL A 36 8.10 6.23 19.08
C VAL A 36 7.95 6.12 20.59
N CYS A 37 8.85 6.73 21.37
CA CYS A 37 8.77 6.71 22.82
C CYS A 37 7.49 7.40 23.31
N ALA A 38 7.15 8.57 22.76
CA ALA A 38 5.91 9.25 23.08
C ALA A 38 4.69 8.35 22.84
N LEU A 39 4.61 7.69 21.68
CA LEU A 39 3.52 6.78 21.34
C LEU A 39 3.50 5.52 22.22
N ALA A 40 4.66 4.93 22.49
CA ALA A 40 4.79 3.77 23.36
C ALA A 40 4.24 4.08 24.76
N PHE A 41 4.49 5.27 25.30
CA PHE A 41 3.96 5.72 26.59
C PHE A 41 2.55 6.33 26.51
N GLY A 42 1.79 6.02 25.46
CA GLY A 42 0.36 6.31 25.38
C GLY A 42 0.03 7.75 25.01
N ALA A 43 0.92 8.44 24.26
CA ALA A 43 0.56 9.70 23.62
C ALA A 43 -0.65 9.45 22.71
N LYS A 44 -1.79 10.03 23.09
CA LYS A 44 -3.03 9.96 22.30
C LYS A 44 -2.99 11.03 21.24
N GLU A 45 -3.51 10.71 20.06
CA GLU A 45 -3.76 11.72 19.04
C GLU A 45 -4.82 12.69 19.56
N SER A 46 -4.47 13.97 19.66
CA SER A 46 -5.44 15.03 19.91
C SER A 46 -6.00 15.49 18.58
N SER A 47 -7.27 15.19 18.31
CA SER A 47 -7.95 15.60 17.07
C SER A 47 -7.88 17.11 16.85
N THR A 48 -7.91 17.91 17.92
CA THR A 48 -7.73 19.38 17.85
C THR A 48 -6.34 19.77 17.36
N VAL A 49 -5.30 19.13 17.90
CA VAL A 49 -3.90 19.42 17.51
C VAL A 49 -3.64 18.94 16.09
N ASN A 50 -4.15 17.76 15.72
CA ASN A 50 -4.03 17.23 14.37
C ASN A 50 -4.74 18.14 13.35
N ASN A 51 -5.95 18.61 13.65
CA ASN A 51 -6.67 19.56 12.80
C ASN A 51 -5.89 20.87 12.63
N LEU A 52 -5.34 21.44 13.70
CA LEU A 52 -4.55 22.67 13.64
C LEU A 52 -3.34 22.50 12.71
N PHE A 53 -2.57 21.43 12.86
CA PHE A 53 -1.42 21.18 12.00
C PHE A 53 -1.82 20.88 10.56
N THR A 54 -2.93 20.19 10.35
CA THR A 54 -3.47 19.95 9.00
C THR A 54 -3.85 21.26 8.31
N PHE A 55 -4.54 22.17 9.00
CA PHE A 55 -4.87 23.50 8.45
C PHE A 55 -3.62 24.34 8.17
N LEU A 56 -2.62 24.27 9.05
CA LEU A 56 -1.34 24.93 8.84
C LEU A 56 -0.65 24.38 7.57
N ASN A 57 -0.59 23.06 7.40
CA ASN A 57 0.02 22.42 6.24
C ASN A 57 -0.68 22.81 4.93
N ILE A 58 -2.00 22.73 4.90
CA ILE A 58 -2.79 23.18 3.73
C ILE A 58 -2.55 24.67 3.48
N GLY A 59 -2.46 25.49 4.52
CA GLY A 59 -2.14 26.92 4.41
C GLY A 59 -0.77 27.18 3.78
N VAL A 60 0.26 26.42 4.18
CA VAL A 60 1.62 26.51 3.59
C VAL A 60 1.60 26.09 2.13
N VAL A 61 0.90 25.01 1.78
CA VAL A 61 0.74 24.56 0.39
C VAL A 61 0.04 25.61 -0.46
N LEU A 62 -1.08 26.16 0.01
CA LEU A 62 -1.79 27.24 -0.69
C LEU A 62 -0.91 28.49 -0.84
N TYR A 63 -0.13 28.82 0.19
CA TYR A 63 0.82 29.91 0.12
C TYR A 63 1.87 29.69 -0.98
N VAL A 64 2.45 28.48 -1.08
CA VAL A 64 3.39 28.12 -2.16
C VAL A 64 2.75 28.27 -3.53
N ILE A 65 1.52 27.75 -3.72
CA ILE A 65 0.80 27.83 -4.99
C ILE A 65 0.55 29.29 -5.38
N ILE A 66 0.02 30.10 -4.45
CA ILE A 66 -0.33 31.50 -4.73
C ILE A 66 0.93 32.33 -5.00
N THR A 67 1.95 32.24 -4.14
CA THR A 67 3.17 33.04 -4.28
C THR A 67 4.04 32.58 -5.45
N GLY A 68 4.08 31.28 -5.73
CA GLY A 68 4.77 30.73 -6.89
C GLY A 68 4.10 31.10 -8.21
N ALA A 69 2.76 31.20 -8.24
CA ALA A 69 2.02 31.66 -9.42
C ALA A 69 2.45 33.08 -9.85
N PHE A 70 2.71 33.99 -8.91
CA PHE A 70 3.21 35.35 -9.21
C PHE A 70 4.63 35.38 -9.82
N LYS A 71 5.40 34.30 -9.67
CA LYS A 71 6.78 34.15 -10.15
C LYS A 71 6.94 33.07 -11.21
N SER A 72 5.83 32.62 -11.77
CA SER A 72 5.80 31.60 -12.82
C SER A 72 6.24 32.20 -14.16
N ASN A 73 7.20 31.57 -14.82
CA ASN A 73 7.60 31.87 -16.19
C ASN A 73 7.22 30.70 -17.11
N GLY A 74 6.33 30.94 -18.08
CA GLY A 74 5.91 29.95 -19.07
C GLY A 74 7.04 29.48 -19.98
N GLU A 75 8.09 30.28 -20.15
CA GLU A 75 9.27 29.92 -20.93
C GLU A 75 9.92 28.62 -20.43
N ASN A 76 9.86 28.36 -19.12
CA ASN A 76 10.41 27.16 -18.48
C ASN A 76 9.76 25.84 -18.97
N TRP A 77 8.56 25.89 -19.57
CA TRP A 77 7.90 24.73 -20.19
C TRP A 77 8.11 24.63 -21.70
N THR A 78 8.75 25.63 -22.30
CA THR A 78 8.99 25.74 -23.76
C THR A 78 10.47 25.80 -24.12
N LEU A 79 11.34 25.50 -23.15
CA LEU A 79 12.79 25.44 -23.32
C LEU A 79 13.17 24.58 -24.51
N SER A 80 14.01 25.10 -25.38
CA SER A 80 14.57 24.34 -26.50
C SER A 80 15.83 23.58 -26.05
N LYS A 81 16.25 22.60 -26.84
CA LYS A 81 17.50 21.86 -26.58
C LYS A 81 18.74 22.77 -26.56
N GLU A 82 18.67 23.92 -27.23
CA GLU A 82 19.75 24.90 -27.30
C GLU A 82 19.89 25.71 -26.00
N ASP A 83 18.81 25.84 -25.23
CA ASP A 83 18.80 26.54 -23.94
C ASP A 83 19.34 25.66 -22.79
N LEU A 84 19.53 24.37 -23.05
CA LEU A 84 19.96 23.40 -22.04
C LEU A 84 21.48 23.45 -21.84
N PRO A 85 21.95 23.35 -20.58
CA PRO A 85 23.38 23.23 -20.32
C PRO A 85 23.95 21.92 -20.90
N SER A 86 25.26 21.90 -21.17
CA SER A 86 25.96 20.71 -21.63
C SER A 86 25.73 19.52 -20.68
N GLY A 87 24.94 18.53 -21.11
CA GLY A 87 24.58 17.37 -20.29
C GLY A 87 23.38 16.61 -20.86
N ASN A 88 23.01 15.52 -20.20
CA ASN A 88 21.85 14.72 -20.59
C ASN A 88 20.59 15.18 -19.86
N TRP A 89 20.03 16.31 -20.30
CA TRP A 89 18.83 16.92 -19.72
C TRP A 89 17.57 16.70 -20.57
N GLY A 90 17.62 15.77 -21.52
CA GLY A 90 16.51 15.48 -22.44
C GLY A 90 16.41 16.47 -23.62
N GLU A 91 15.24 16.50 -24.25
CA GLU A 91 14.97 17.29 -25.46
C GLU A 91 14.41 18.70 -25.18
N GLY A 92 14.20 19.05 -23.90
CA GLY A 92 13.53 20.28 -23.48
C GLY A 92 12.00 20.22 -23.55
N GLY A 93 11.35 21.36 -23.36
CA GLY A 93 9.90 21.51 -23.36
C GLY A 93 9.21 20.90 -22.13
N PHE A 94 7.92 20.54 -22.29
CA PHE A 94 7.09 20.01 -21.20
C PHE A 94 7.35 18.52 -20.91
N PHE A 95 7.80 17.75 -21.91
CA PHE A 95 8.14 16.32 -21.77
C PHE A 95 9.60 16.07 -22.17
N PRO A 96 10.58 16.58 -21.42
CA PRO A 96 12.00 16.49 -21.81
C PRO A 96 12.50 15.05 -21.92
N TYR A 97 11.91 14.13 -21.14
CA TYR A 97 12.24 12.70 -21.12
C TYR A 97 11.13 11.82 -21.74
N GLY A 98 10.21 12.43 -22.50
CA GLY A 98 9.08 11.73 -23.11
C GLY A 98 8.11 11.11 -22.10
N VAL A 99 7.27 10.19 -22.60
CA VAL A 99 6.25 9.50 -21.80
C VAL A 99 6.88 8.52 -20.81
N THR A 100 7.98 7.85 -21.20
CA THR A 100 8.70 6.92 -20.32
C THR A 100 9.21 7.62 -19.08
N GLY A 101 9.89 8.77 -19.22
CA GLY A 101 10.36 9.55 -18.07
C GLY A 101 9.23 10.07 -17.18
N MET A 102 8.09 10.47 -17.76
CA MET A 102 6.90 10.84 -16.99
C MET A 102 6.40 9.68 -16.13
N ILE A 103 6.33 8.47 -16.70
CA ILE A 103 5.84 7.28 -15.99
C ILE A 103 6.83 6.86 -14.89
N SER A 104 8.14 6.85 -15.17
CA SER A 104 9.15 6.55 -14.16
C SER A 104 9.10 7.56 -13.01
N GLY A 105 8.95 8.85 -13.31
CA GLY A 105 8.74 9.89 -12.29
C GLY A 105 7.45 9.67 -11.50
N ALA A 106 6.35 9.28 -12.15
CA ALA A 106 5.09 8.97 -11.47
C ALA A 106 5.22 7.78 -10.50
N ALA A 107 6.04 6.77 -10.81
CA ALA A 107 6.31 5.64 -9.93
C ALA A 107 7.02 6.08 -8.64
N THR A 108 8.00 6.98 -8.71
CA THR A 108 8.66 7.56 -7.52
C THR A 108 7.72 8.51 -6.77
N CYS A 109 6.97 9.36 -7.49
CA CYS A 109 6.01 10.28 -6.88
C CYS A 109 4.81 9.59 -6.23
N PHE A 110 4.53 8.33 -6.54
CA PHE A 110 3.48 7.52 -5.91
C PHE A 110 3.58 7.55 -4.38
N TYR A 111 4.80 7.54 -3.84
CA TYR A 111 5.05 7.66 -2.40
C TYR A 111 4.31 8.84 -1.76
N GLY A 112 4.22 9.99 -2.44
CA GLY A 112 3.51 11.16 -1.94
C GLY A 112 2.01 10.90 -1.69
N PHE A 113 1.40 9.94 -2.39
CA PHE A 113 -0.03 9.61 -2.24
C PHE A 113 -0.30 8.53 -1.20
N VAL A 114 0.73 7.93 -0.61
CA VAL A 114 0.59 6.89 0.42
C VAL A 114 0.04 7.51 1.71
N GLY A 115 -0.91 6.83 2.35
CA GLY A 115 -1.47 7.21 3.66
C GLY A 115 -2.99 7.43 3.69
N PHE A 116 -3.68 7.37 2.56
CA PHE A 116 -5.16 7.41 2.57
C PHE A 116 -5.77 6.19 3.29
N ASP A 117 -5.06 5.05 3.30
CA ASP A 117 -5.46 3.83 4.01
C ASP A 117 -5.49 4.00 5.53
N CYS A 118 -4.75 4.97 6.10
CA CYS A 118 -4.83 5.31 7.52
C CYS A 118 -6.24 5.74 7.94
N VAL A 119 -7.04 6.33 7.04
CA VAL A 119 -8.43 6.71 7.33
C VAL A 119 -9.29 5.48 7.66
N ALA A 120 -8.99 4.32 7.08
CA ALA A 120 -9.70 3.08 7.38
C ALA A 120 -9.32 2.52 8.76
N THR A 121 -8.08 2.74 9.22
CA THR A 121 -7.60 2.23 10.52
C THR A 121 -8.25 2.91 11.73
N THR A 122 -8.81 4.11 11.56
CA THR A 122 -9.57 4.84 12.58
C THR A 122 -11.09 4.69 12.39
N GLY A 123 -11.52 3.73 11.55
CA GLY A 123 -12.94 3.50 11.27
C GLY A 123 -13.79 3.14 12.48
N GLU A 124 -13.19 2.56 13.53
CA GLU A 124 -13.87 2.26 14.80
C GLU A 124 -14.29 3.53 15.56
N GLU A 125 -13.62 4.65 15.31
CA GLU A 125 -13.89 5.96 15.94
C GLU A 125 -14.77 6.85 15.05
N ALA A 126 -15.01 6.44 13.80
CA ALA A 126 -15.76 7.22 12.83
C ALA A 126 -17.28 7.14 13.07
N LYS A 127 -17.95 8.30 13.03
CA LYS A 127 -19.41 8.36 13.05
C LYS A 127 -19.96 7.88 11.71
N ASN A 128 -20.77 6.82 11.70
CA ASN A 128 -21.33 6.21 10.49
C ASN A 128 -20.24 5.80 9.47
N PRO A 129 -19.37 4.84 9.83
CA PRO A 129 -18.15 4.51 9.09
C PRO A 129 -18.43 4.10 7.63
N GLN A 130 -19.57 3.46 7.37
CA GLN A 130 -19.97 3.00 6.04
C GLN A 130 -20.11 4.13 5.02
N LYS A 131 -20.45 5.35 5.47
CA LYS A 131 -20.55 6.54 4.61
C LYS A 131 -19.38 7.50 4.80
N ALA A 132 -18.93 7.69 6.04
CA ALA A 132 -17.89 8.66 6.35
C ALA A 132 -16.53 8.29 5.76
N ILE A 133 -16.12 7.01 5.85
CA ILE A 133 -14.80 6.56 5.39
C ILE A 133 -14.63 6.72 3.87
N PRO A 134 -15.55 6.25 3.01
CA PRO A 134 -15.40 6.43 1.56
C PRO A 134 -15.38 7.91 1.15
N ILE A 135 -16.22 8.74 1.76
CA ILE A 135 -16.26 10.19 1.48
C ILE A 135 -14.94 10.84 1.90
N ALA A 136 -14.42 10.50 3.08
CA ALA A 136 -13.17 11.04 3.59
C ALA A 136 -11.99 10.69 2.68
N ILE A 137 -11.89 9.43 2.21
CA ILE A 137 -10.83 8.98 1.30
C ILE A 137 -10.88 9.74 -0.04
N VAL A 138 -12.06 9.83 -0.67
CA VAL A 138 -12.19 10.51 -1.97
C VAL A 138 -11.94 12.02 -1.84
N ALA A 139 -12.47 12.64 -0.80
CA ALA A 139 -12.29 14.07 -0.56
C ALA A 139 -10.82 14.41 -0.26
N SER A 140 -10.15 13.64 0.61
CA SER A 140 -8.74 13.87 0.94
C SER A 140 -7.84 13.66 -0.27
N LEU A 141 -8.02 12.58 -1.03
CA LEU A 141 -7.26 12.32 -2.26
C LEU A 141 -7.46 13.42 -3.32
N THR A 142 -8.67 13.94 -3.46
CA THR A 142 -8.95 15.04 -4.40
C THR A 142 -8.23 16.33 -3.98
N ILE A 143 -8.26 16.67 -2.70
CA ILE A 143 -7.54 17.85 -2.17
C ILE A 143 -6.04 17.69 -2.36
N ILE A 144 -5.49 16.50 -2.06
CA ILE A 144 -4.06 16.19 -2.23
C ILE A 144 -3.66 16.25 -3.70
N PHE A 145 -4.47 15.69 -4.60
CA PHE A 145 -4.24 15.77 -6.04
C PHE A 145 -4.12 17.22 -6.53
N LEU A 146 -5.07 18.08 -6.16
CA LEU A 146 -5.04 19.50 -6.53
C LEU A 146 -3.83 20.24 -5.93
N ALA A 147 -3.49 19.93 -4.68
CA ALA A 147 -2.32 20.47 -4.00
C ALA A 147 -1.01 20.08 -4.70
N TYR A 148 -0.80 18.79 -4.97
CA TYR A 148 0.43 18.30 -5.59
C TYR A 148 0.57 18.74 -7.04
N PHE A 149 -0.53 18.72 -7.79
CA PHE A 149 -0.57 19.28 -9.14
C PHE A 149 -0.20 20.76 -9.11
N GLY A 150 -0.83 21.55 -8.22
CA GLY A 150 -0.57 22.98 -8.08
C GLY A 150 0.89 23.28 -7.72
N VAL A 151 1.44 22.58 -6.71
CA VAL A 151 2.84 22.76 -6.26
C VAL A 151 3.82 22.35 -7.37
N SER A 152 3.61 21.22 -8.04
CA SER A 152 4.50 20.78 -9.13
C SER A 152 4.47 21.74 -10.32
N ALA A 153 3.28 22.26 -10.66
CA ALA A 153 3.13 23.24 -11.73
C ALA A 153 3.87 24.55 -11.41
N VAL A 154 3.66 25.13 -10.22
CA VAL A 154 4.34 26.39 -9.87
C VAL A 154 5.84 26.19 -9.69
N LEU A 155 6.29 25.07 -9.14
CA LEU A 155 7.71 24.79 -8.96
C LEU A 155 8.45 24.73 -10.31
N THR A 156 7.91 23.97 -11.26
CA THR A 156 8.49 23.83 -12.61
C THR A 156 8.37 25.11 -13.44
N LEU A 157 7.37 25.95 -13.18
CA LEU A 157 7.26 27.29 -13.79
C LEU A 157 8.18 28.32 -13.14
N MET A 158 8.53 28.20 -11.87
CA MET A 158 9.45 29.12 -11.19
C MET A 158 10.91 28.83 -11.52
N VAL A 159 11.28 27.55 -11.60
CA VAL A 159 12.67 27.10 -11.79
C VAL A 159 12.72 26.06 -12.90
N PRO A 160 13.61 26.23 -13.90
CA PRO A 160 13.86 25.21 -14.92
C PRO A 160 14.11 23.84 -14.29
N TYR A 161 13.54 22.77 -14.86
CA TYR A 161 13.58 21.43 -14.28
C TYR A 161 15.00 20.90 -14.00
N TYR A 162 15.99 21.30 -14.79
CA TYR A 162 17.40 20.91 -14.63
C TYR A 162 18.16 21.69 -13.55
N LEU A 163 17.58 22.75 -12.99
CA LEU A 163 18.14 23.54 -11.88
C LEU A 163 17.44 23.28 -10.54
N GLN A 164 16.46 22.38 -10.50
CA GLN A 164 15.76 22.06 -9.28
C GLN A 164 16.68 21.30 -8.31
N ASP A 165 16.55 21.63 -7.04
CA ASP A 165 17.38 21.04 -6.00
C ASP A 165 16.67 19.86 -5.34
N GLU A 166 17.39 18.76 -5.15
CA GLU A 166 16.85 17.52 -4.60
C GLU A 166 16.54 17.60 -3.10
N ASP A 167 17.39 18.29 -2.31
CA ASP A 167 17.28 18.34 -0.84
C ASP A 167 16.20 19.35 -0.38
N GLY A 168 15.94 20.40 -1.15
CA GLY A 168 15.06 21.50 -0.74
C GLY A 168 14.45 22.27 -1.91
N PRO A 169 13.63 21.62 -2.75
CA PRO A 169 13.19 22.18 -4.03
C PRO A 169 12.40 23.49 -3.84
N ILE A 170 11.45 23.54 -2.91
CA ILE A 170 10.57 24.71 -2.75
C ILE A 170 11.30 25.89 -2.10
N PRO A 171 12.01 25.75 -0.96
CA PRO A 171 12.75 26.87 -0.37
C PRO A 171 13.82 27.45 -1.30
N LYS A 172 14.55 26.60 -2.04
CA LYS A 172 15.57 27.04 -2.99
C LYS A 172 14.95 27.64 -4.25
N ALA A 173 13.76 27.21 -4.67
CA ALA A 173 13.02 27.89 -5.73
C ALA A 173 12.66 29.35 -5.35
N PHE A 174 12.21 29.58 -4.12
CA PHE A 174 11.96 30.95 -3.63
C PHE A 174 13.24 31.78 -3.48
N GLU A 175 14.37 31.15 -3.19
CA GLU A 175 15.68 31.80 -3.23
C GLU A 175 16.05 32.23 -4.65
N TYR A 176 15.88 31.33 -5.62
CA TYR A 176 16.17 31.56 -7.03
C TYR A 176 15.37 32.73 -7.61
N VAL A 177 14.06 32.81 -7.33
CA VAL A 177 13.21 33.91 -7.81
C VAL A 177 13.36 35.21 -6.99
N GLY A 178 14.26 35.24 -6.01
CA GLY A 178 14.57 36.42 -5.20
C GLY A 178 13.53 36.77 -4.14
N TRP A 179 12.78 35.81 -3.61
CA TRP A 179 11.72 35.98 -2.59
C TRP A 179 12.10 35.35 -1.23
N PRO A 180 13.03 35.95 -0.46
CA PRO A 180 13.55 35.37 0.77
C PRO A 180 12.51 35.27 1.90
N ALA A 181 11.51 36.16 1.94
CA ALA A 181 10.43 36.05 2.92
C ALA A 181 9.60 34.78 2.72
N ALA A 182 9.27 34.44 1.47
CA ALA A 182 8.55 33.22 1.13
C ALA A 182 9.39 31.97 1.45
N LYS A 183 10.70 31.99 1.16
CA LYS A 183 11.64 30.92 1.55
C LYS A 183 11.55 30.57 3.04
N TRP A 184 11.56 31.57 3.92
CA TRP A 184 11.52 31.33 5.38
C TRP A 184 10.16 30.82 5.85
N ILE A 185 9.07 31.41 5.37
CA ILE A 185 7.71 30.97 5.70
C ILE A 185 7.51 29.50 5.30
N VAL A 186 7.90 29.15 4.07
CA VAL A 186 7.75 27.80 3.55
C VAL A 186 8.68 26.82 4.27
N SER A 187 9.94 27.20 4.55
CA SER A 187 10.86 26.34 5.31
C SER A 187 10.33 26.00 6.69
N ILE A 188 9.83 26.99 7.43
CA ILE A 188 9.25 26.77 8.77
C ILE A 188 8.00 25.91 8.66
N GLY A 189 7.11 26.23 7.71
CA GLY A 189 5.89 25.47 7.44
C GLY A 189 6.17 24.01 7.10
N ALA A 190 7.18 23.75 6.26
CA ALA A 190 7.61 22.41 5.87
C ALA A 190 8.11 21.60 7.08
N ILE A 191 8.87 22.21 8.00
CA ILE A 191 9.31 21.53 9.23
C ILE A 191 8.11 21.08 10.07
N PHE A 192 7.13 21.96 10.31
CA PHE A 192 5.91 21.59 11.04
C PHE A 192 5.12 20.51 10.31
N GLY A 193 5.05 20.58 8.98
CA GLY A 193 4.38 19.58 8.16
C GLY A 193 5.03 18.20 8.24
N LEU A 194 6.35 18.14 8.14
CA LEU A 194 7.11 16.89 8.27
C LEU A 194 6.98 16.27 9.65
N LEU A 195 7.01 17.07 10.72
CA LEU A 195 6.78 16.58 12.09
C LEU A 195 5.38 16.00 12.27
N THR A 196 4.37 16.65 11.69
CA THR A 196 2.98 16.19 11.74
C THR A 196 2.81 14.89 10.96
N SER A 197 3.41 14.80 9.77
CA SER A 197 3.40 13.59 8.94
C SER A 197 4.09 12.42 9.65
N LEU A 198 5.25 12.65 10.30
CA LEU A 198 5.95 11.65 11.09
C LEU A 198 5.09 11.11 12.24
N PHE A 199 4.40 11.99 12.98
CA PHE A 199 3.48 11.56 14.03
C PHE A 199 2.32 10.72 13.46
N GLY A 200 1.72 11.19 12.35
CA GLY A 200 0.60 10.51 11.69
C GLY A 200 0.98 9.13 11.16
N ALA A 201 2.18 8.97 10.59
CA ALA A 201 2.65 7.69 10.07
C ALA A 201 2.98 6.67 11.18
N LEU A 202 3.45 7.14 12.34
CA LEU A 202 3.76 6.26 13.48
C LEU A 202 2.53 5.95 14.33
N PHE A 203 1.45 6.73 14.23
CA PHE A 203 0.26 6.55 15.06
C PHE A 203 -0.44 5.18 14.91
N PRO A 204 -0.57 4.59 13.70
CA PRO A 204 -1.12 3.24 13.54
C PRO A 204 -0.23 2.12 14.08
N LEU A 205 1.07 2.38 14.31
CA LEU A 205 2.07 1.36 14.62
C LEU A 205 1.69 0.47 15.83
N PRO A 206 1.26 1.01 16.99
CA PRO A 206 0.90 0.16 18.12
C PRO A 206 -0.33 -0.72 17.83
N ARG A 207 -1.28 -0.24 17.03
CA ARG A 207 -2.49 -0.98 16.64
C ARG A 207 -2.15 -2.15 15.72
N ILE A 208 -1.30 -1.91 14.73
CA ILE A 208 -0.84 -2.95 13.80
C ILE A 208 -0.09 -4.05 14.55
N ILE A 209 0.83 -3.68 15.45
CA ILE A 209 1.58 -4.66 16.25
C ILE A 209 0.65 -5.45 17.16
N TYR A 210 -0.33 -4.79 17.79
CA TYR A 210 -1.33 -5.47 18.61
C TYR A 210 -2.13 -6.48 17.78
N ALA A 211 -2.67 -6.08 16.63
CA ALA A 211 -3.48 -6.94 15.75
C ALA A 211 -2.68 -8.13 15.21
N MET A 212 -1.48 -7.90 14.66
CA MET A 212 -0.64 -9.00 14.16
C MET A 212 -0.23 -9.98 15.28
N SER A 213 -0.02 -9.46 16.49
CA SER A 213 0.33 -10.29 17.65
C SER A 213 -0.87 -11.04 18.24
N SER A 214 -2.08 -10.47 18.18
CA SER A 214 -3.31 -11.15 18.63
C SER A 214 -3.69 -12.27 17.67
N ASP A 215 -3.47 -12.07 16.37
CA ASP A 215 -3.71 -13.06 15.32
C ASP A 215 -2.64 -14.16 15.33
N GLY A 216 -1.57 -13.99 16.11
CA GLY A 216 -0.50 -14.96 16.26
C GLY A 216 0.48 -14.99 15.08
N VAL A 217 0.38 -14.04 14.14
CA VAL A 217 1.29 -13.87 13.00
C VAL A 217 2.71 -13.53 13.47
N ILE A 218 2.81 -12.69 14.51
CA ILE A 218 4.08 -12.34 15.19
C ILE A 218 4.06 -12.76 16.66
N PHE A 219 5.22 -12.68 17.32
CA PHE A 219 5.39 -13.09 18.71
C PHE A 219 4.41 -12.41 19.68
N ARG A 220 3.63 -13.22 20.42
CA ARG A 220 2.58 -12.77 21.36
C ARG A 220 3.01 -11.74 22.41
N PHE A 221 4.30 -11.71 22.80
CA PHE A 221 4.79 -10.76 23.79
C PHE A 221 4.84 -9.33 23.24
N LEU A 222 4.94 -9.16 21.91
CA LEU A 222 5.00 -7.85 21.25
C LEU A 222 3.67 -7.10 21.38
N GLY A 223 2.54 -7.80 21.32
CA GLY A 223 1.21 -7.23 21.50
C GLY A 223 0.75 -7.11 22.95
N LYS A 224 1.60 -7.39 23.96
CA LYS A 224 1.19 -7.31 25.37
C LYS A 224 0.94 -5.85 25.78
N VAL A 225 -0.33 -5.53 26.01
CA VAL A 225 -0.78 -4.18 26.39
C VAL A 225 -0.38 -3.84 27.82
N ASN A 226 0.19 -2.66 28.02
CA ASN A 226 0.52 -2.15 29.36
C ASN A 226 -0.73 -1.58 30.05
N PRO A 227 -1.04 -1.97 31.31
CA PRO A 227 -2.22 -1.48 32.03
C PRO A 227 -2.27 0.05 32.22
N ARG A 228 -1.11 0.71 32.33
CA ARG A 228 -1.04 2.17 32.55
C ARG A 228 -1.24 2.97 31.26
N PHE A 229 -0.62 2.51 30.18
CA PHE A 229 -0.55 3.28 28.92
C PHE A 229 -1.56 2.82 27.86
N GLN A 230 -2.18 1.65 28.05
CA GLN A 230 -3.16 1.05 27.12
C GLN A 230 -2.57 0.85 25.70
N THR A 231 -1.26 0.63 25.63
CA THR A 231 -0.50 0.40 24.39
C THR A 231 0.44 -0.81 24.54
N PRO A 232 0.78 -1.52 23.45
CA PRO A 232 1.83 -2.54 23.44
C PRO A 232 3.23 -1.90 23.47
N VAL A 233 3.66 -1.43 24.64
CA VAL A 233 4.91 -0.67 24.84
C VAL A 233 6.13 -1.39 24.25
N VAL A 234 6.31 -2.68 24.58
CA VAL A 234 7.48 -3.45 24.16
C VAL A 234 7.52 -3.62 22.64
N GLY A 235 6.41 -4.01 22.03
CA GLY A 235 6.32 -4.13 20.59
C GLY A 235 6.57 -2.80 19.88
N THR A 236 5.97 -1.72 20.37
CA THR A 236 6.14 -0.38 19.81
C THR A 236 7.58 0.10 19.87
N LEU A 237 8.27 -0.10 21.00
CA LEU A 237 9.68 0.29 21.16
C LEU A 237 10.60 -0.54 20.26
N ILE A 238 10.40 -1.86 20.17
CA ILE A 238 11.23 -2.73 19.31
C ILE A 238 11.05 -2.32 17.84
N ALA A 239 9.82 -2.16 17.39
CA ALA A 239 9.54 -1.73 16.02
C ALA A 239 10.12 -0.35 15.72
N GLY A 240 9.98 0.61 16.64
CA GLY A 240 10.52 1.94 16.45
C GLY A 240 12.04 2.04 16.55
N ILE A 241 12.70 1.18 17.33
CA ILE A 241 14.17 1.04 17.30
C ILE A 241 14.61 0.50 15.95
N LEU A 242 13.91 -0.49 15.40
CA LEU A 242 14.18 -1.00 14.05
C LEU A 242 13.99 0.10 13.00
N THR A 243 12.90 0.88 13.07
CA THR A 243 12.66 2.03 12.19
C THR A 243 13.76 3.08 12.31
N ALA A 244 14.17 3.44 13.54
CA ALA A 244 15.24 4.41 13.77
C ALA A 244 16.60 3.93 13.27
N PHE A 245 16.86 2.62 13.34
CA PHE A 245 18.05 2.03 12.75
C PHE A 245 18.02 2.09 11.22
N MET A 246 16.86 1.83 10.60
CA MET A 246 16.69 1.94 9.15
C MET A 246 16.91 3.38 8.66
N THR A 247 16.38 4.38 9.37
CA THR A 247 16.59 5.80 9.02
C THR A 247 18.01 6.28 9.27
N LEU A 248 18.78 5.60 10.13
CA LEU A 248 20.19 5.90 10.36
C LEU A 248 21.07 5.45 9.20
N ILE A 249 20.75 4.32 8.55
CA ILE A 249 21.64 3.64 7.61
C ILE A 249 21.25 3.78 6.14
N PHE A 250 19.97 4.00 5.83
CA PHE A 250 19.48 4.06 4.46
C PHE A 250 19.16 5.48 4.02
N ASP A 251 19.43 5.76 2.74
CA ASP A 251 19.07 7.03 2.12
C ASP A 251 17.56 7.15 1.88
N LEU A 252 17.06 8.38 1.76
CA LEU A 252 15.64 8.68 1.57
C LEU A 252 15.07 7.97 0.34
N LYS A 253 15.77 8.04 -0.80
CA LYS A 253 15.32 7.44 -2.06
C LYS A 253 15.08 5.93 -1.90
N GLU A 254 16.02 5.28 -1.22
CA GLU A 254 15.99 3.85 -0.98
C GLU A 254 14.81 3.42 -0.09
N LEU A 255 14.56 4.19 0.97
CA LEU A 255 13.40 3.98 1.85
C LEU A 255 12.07 4.23 1.11
N VAL A 256 12.02 5.25 0.24
CA VAL A 256 10.85 5.60 -0.58
C VAL A 256 10.52 4.49 -1.57
N ASP A 257 11.51 3.98 -2.29
CA ASP A 257 11.32 2.91 -3.27
C ASP A 257 10.86 1.61 -2.58
N MET A 258 11.46 1.28 -1.43
CA MET A 258 11.05 0.12 -0.62
C MET A 258 9.62 0.25 -0.07
N MET A 259 9.22 1.45 0.36
CA MET A 259 7.84 1.67 0.78
C MET A 259 6.88 1.54 -0.40
N SER A 260 7.24 2.11 -1.56
CA SER A 260 6.39 2.13 -2.75
C SER A 260 6.09 0.72 -3.26
N ILE A 261 7.10 -0.15 -3.40
CA ILE A 261 6.88 -1.53 -3.85
C ILE A 261 5.98 -2.32 -2.87
N GLY A 262 6.17 -2.13 -1.56
CA GLY A 262 5.36 -2.79 -0.53
C GLY A 262 3.91 -2.33 -0.56
N THR A 263 3.67 -1.02 -0.68
CA THR A 263 2.33 -0.45 -0.75
C THR A 263 1.60 -0.81 -2.06
N LEU A 264 2.28 -0.78 -3.21
CA LEU A 264 1.70 -1.20 -4.49
C LEU A 264 1.30 -2.68 -4.48
N MET A 265 2.12 -3.53 -3.85
CA MET A 265 1.76 -4.93 -3.64
C MET A 265 0.54 -5.07 -2.71
N ALA A 266 0.52 -4.35 -1.58
CA ALA A 266 -0.62 -4.37 -0.66
C ALA A 266 -1.92 -3.93 -1.36
N TYR A 267 -1.87 -2.86 -2.17
CA TYR A 267 -3.03 -2.39 -2.93
C TYR A 267 -3.47 -3.38 -4.01
N SER A 268 -2.53 -4.09 -4.64
CA SER A 268 -2.85 -5.18 -5.57
C SER A 268 -3.54 -6.35 -4.86
N ILE A 269 -3.09 -6.71 -3.66
CA ILE A 269 -3.73 -7.73 -2.82
C ILE A 269 -5.14 -7.28 -2.41
N VAL A 270 -5.33 -6.02 -2.00
CA VAL A 270 -6.65 -5.48 -1.67
C VAL A 270 -7.59 -5.53 -2.88
N ALA A 271 -7.11 -5.16 -4.08
CA ALA A 271 -7.88 -5.25 -5.32
C ALA A 271 -8.26 -6.71 -5.64
N ALA A 272 -7.33 -7.65 -5.48
CA ALA A 272 -7.60 -9.08 -5.62
C ALA A 272 -8.65 -9.55 -4.61
N CYS A 273 -8.56 -9.14 -3.34
CA CYS A 273 -9.55 -9.46 -2.31
C CYS A 273 -10.95 -8.95 -2.66
N VAL A 274 -11.07 -7.76 -3.25
CA VAL A 274 -12.38 -7.24 -3.72
C VAL A 274 -12.97 -8.15 -4.80
N LEU A 275 -12.16 -8.67 -5.72
CA LEU A 275 -12.61 -9.65 -6.72
C LEU A 275 -13.03 -10.95 -6.03
N LEU A 276 -12.19 -11.53 -5.18
CA LEU A 276 -12.47 -12.80 -4.50
C LEU A 276 -13.75 -12.73 -3.66
N LEU A 277 -13.87 -11.72 -2.78
CA LEU A 277 -15.01 -11.56 -1.88
C LEU A 277 -16.33 -11.29 -2.61
N ARG A 278 -16.27 -10.75 -3.84
CA ARG A 278 -17.49 -10.51 -4.64
C ARG A 278 -18.12 -11.79 -5.15
N TYR A 279 -17.31 -12.83 -5.40
CA TYR A 279 -17.74 -14.07 -6.05
C TYR A 279 -17.59 -15.31 -5.14
N GLN A 280 -17.04 -15.16 -3.95
CA GLN A 280 -16.98 -16.22 -2.95
C GLN A 280 -18.38 -16.56 -2.44
N ARG A 281 -18.65 -17.86 -2.26
CA ARG A 281 -19.90 -18.35 -1.68
C ARG A 281 -20.02 -17.89 -0.22
N SER A 282 -21.19 -17.38 0.17
CA SER A 282 -21.48 -16.99 1.55
C SER A 282 -22.43 -17.98 2.24
N ASP A 283 -22.45 -17.99 3.58
CA ASP A 283 -23.35 -18.85 4.37
C ASP A 283 -24.83 -18.58 4.03
N VAL A 284 -25.18 -17.34 3.67
CA VAL A 284 -26.53 -16.96 3.17
C VAL A 284 -26.87 -17.66 1.85
N ASP A 285 -25.86 -17.99 1.05
CA ASP A 285 -26.01 -18.78 -0.18
C ASP A 285 -26.09 -20.29 0.09
N GLU A 286 -25.80 -20.78 1.31
CA GLU A 286 -25.99 -22.17 1.71
C GLU A 286 -27.45 -22.47 2.06
N ASP A 287 -28.12 -21.59 2.81
CA ASP A 287 -29.52 -21.76 3.22
C ASP A 287 -30.52 -21.79 2.04
N LEU A 288 -30.11 -21.26 0.87
CA LEU A 288 -30.95 -21.16 -0.34
C LEU A 288 -30.80 -22.35 -1.30
N ASP A 289 -29.77 -23.19 -1.15
CA ASP A 289 -29.41 -24.22 -2.13
C ASP A 289 -29.15 -25.58 -1.44
N HIS A 290 -30.22 -26.21 -0.95
CA HIS A 290 -30.18 -27.57 -0.38
C HIS A 290 -29.95 -28.69 -1.40
N SER A 291 -29.74 -28.37 -2.68
CA SER A 291 -29.53 -29.37 -3.74
C SER A 291 -28.08 -29.42 -4.26
N THR A 292 -27.37 -30.44 -3.80
CA THR A 292 -26.50 -31.32 -4.63
C THR A 292 -25.34 -30.65 -5.36
N GLN A 293 -24.19 -30.37 -4.71
CA GLN A 293 -23.01 -29.95 -5.49
C GLN A 293 -21.62 -30.00 -4.83
N ASP A 294 -21.16 -31.18 -4.43
CA ASP A 294 -19.74 -31.44 -4.08
C ASP A 294 -18.96 -32.24 -5.15
N SER A 295 -19.61 -32.69 -6.24
CA SER A 295 -18.97 -33.56 -7.25
C SER A 295 -18.46 -32.86 -8.52
N LEU A 296 -18.68 -31.55 -8.69
CA LEU A 296 -18.39 -30.85 -9.96
C LEU A 296 -16.88 -30.64 -10.25
N TRP A 297 -16.01 -30.67 -9.25
CA TRP A 297 -14.57 -30.40 -9.43
C TRP A 297 -13.83 -31.44 -10.28
N LYS A 298 -14.47 -32.58 -10.61
CA LYS A 298 -13.83 -33.70 -11.30
C LYS A 298 -13.93 -33.66 -12.83
N ASN A 299 -14.74 -32.77 -13.42
CA ASN A 299 -15.03 -32.81 -14.86
C ASN A 299 -14.57 -31.53 -15.59
N ILE A 300 -13.54 -31.64 -16.44
CA ILE A 300 -12.94 -30.50 -17.20
C ILE A 300 -13.99 -29.79 -18.06
N LYS A 301 -14.94 -30.55 -18.63
CA LYS A 301 -16.03 -29.98 -19.45
C LYS A 301 -16.93 -29.06 -18.63
N GLU A 302 -17.16 -29.37 -17.36
CA GLU A 302 -17.98 -28.54 -16.47
C GLU A 302 -17.25 -27.26 -16.08
N ILE A 303 -15.94 -27.34 -15.88
CA ILE A 303 -15.08 -26.16 -15.63
C ILE A 303 -15.14 -25.21 -16.84
N LEU A 304 -14.92 -25.71 -18.06
CA LEU A 304 -14.97 -24.87 -19.28
C LEU A 304 -16.32 -24.19 -19.51
N ILE A 305 -17.43 -24.90 -19.21
CA ILE A 305 -18.78 -24.33 -19.32
C ILE A 305 -19.02 -23.26 -18.24
N GLN A 306 -18.44 -23.43 -17.06
CA GLN A 306 -18.62 -22.53 -15.93
C GLN A 306 -17.78 -21.26 -16.04
N ILE A 307 -16.58 -21.31 -16.64
CA ILE A 307 -15.73 -20.12 -16.91
C ILE A 307 -16.55 -19.02 -17.59
N PHE A 308 -17.31 -19.36 -18.62
CA PHE A 308 -18.18 -18.40 -19.32
C PHE A 308 -19.60 -18.29 -18.75
N ASN A 309 -19.86 -18.90 -17.59
CA ASN A 309 -21.17 -19.02 -16.95
C ASN A 309 -22.32 -19.34 -17.93
N PHE A 310 -22.09 -20.26 -18.88
CA PHE A 310 -23.09 -20.56 -19.93
C PHE A 310 -24.41 -21.10 -19.36
N ARG A 311 -24.37 -21.67 -18.14
CA ARG A 311 -25.55 -22.17 -17.41
C ARG A 311 -26.36 -21.06 -16.73
N ARG A 312 -25.90 -19.80 -16.75
CA ARG A 312 -26.55 -18.64 -16.13
C ARG A 312 -26.97 -18.90 -14.68
N LEU A 313 -26.04 -19.42 -13.87
CA LEU A 313 -26.31 -19.67 -12.46
C LEU A 313 -26.63 -18.34 -11.75
N LYS A 314 -27.50 -18.35 -10.75
CA LYS A 314 -27.92 -17.12 -10.04
C LYS A 314 -27.26 -16.96 -8.67
N SER A 315 -26.60 -17.99 -8.17
CA SER A 315 -25.88 -18.05 -6.89
C SER A 315 -24.43 -18.47 -7.12
N PRO A 316 -23.46 -17.94 -6.35
CA PRO A 316 -22.09 -18.42 -6.39
C PRO A 316 -22.00 -19.85 -5.85
N THR A 317 -21.39 -20.75 -6.61
CA THR A 317 -21.08 -22.12 -6.17
C THR A 317 -19.64 -22.21 -5.67
N THR A 318 -19.29 -23.27 -4.93
CA THR A 318 -17.91 -23.54 -4.50
C THR A 318 -16.94 -23.61 -5.68
N LEU A 319 -17.40 -24.15 -6.81
CA LEU A 319 -16.63 -24.21 -8.05
C LEU A 319 -16.48 -22.84 -8.72
N SER A 320 -17.51 -22.00 -8.76
CA SER A 320 -17.42 -20.64 -9.29
C SER A 320 -16.40 -19.81 -8.50
N GLY A 321 -16.50 -19.83 -7.16
CA GLY A 321 -15.55 -19.13 -6.29
C GLY A 321 -14.10 -19.63 -6.47
N GLY A 322 -13.93 -20.94 -6.63
CA GLY A 322 -12.63 -21.54 -6.96
C GLY A 322 -12.06 -21.10 -8.31
N ILE A 323 -12.91 -21.01 -9.35
CA ILE A 323 -12.50 -20.51 -10.67
C ILE A 323 -12.07 -19.04 -10.56
N VAL A 324 -12.84 -18.17 -9.89
CA VAL A 324 -12.42 -16.77 -9.71
C VAL A 324 -11.08 -16.69 -8.98
N ALA A 325 -10.84 -17.53 -7.98
CA ALA A 325 -9.56 -17.54 -7.29
C ALA A 325 -8.38 -17.83 -8.21
N TRP A 326 -8.51 -18.84 -9.07
CA TRP A 326 -7.49 -19.15 -10.09
C TRP A 326 -7.40 -18.07 -11.17
N GLU A 327 -8.52 -17.52 -11.63
CA GLU A 327 -8.56 -16.44 -12.62
C GLU A 327 -7.88 -15.17 -12.11
N VAL A 328 -8.12 -14.79 -10.85
CA VAL A 328 -7.46 -13.63 -10.22
C VAL A 328 -5.95 -13.86 -10.10
N LEU A 329 -5.52 -15.08 -9.73
CA LEU A 329 -4.10 -15.42 -9.69
C LEU A 329 -3.45 -15.37 -11.08
N ILE A 330 -4.10 -15.96 -12.09
CA ILE A 330 -3.63 -15.93 -13.48
C ILE A 330 -3.63 -14.50 -14.02
N PHE A 331 -4.62 -13.69 -13.66
CA PHE A 331 -4.68 -12.27 -14.03
C PHE A 331 -3.49 -11.51 -13.44
N PHE A 332 -3.15 -11.75 -12.18
CA PHE A 332 -1.97 -11.13 -11.55
C PHE A 332 -0.67 -11.55 -12.25
N LEU A 333 -0.45 -12.85 -12.49
CA LEU A 333 0.73 -13.35 -13.22
C LEU A 333 0.77 -12.86 -14.68
N GLY A 334 -0.37 -12.79 -15.35
CA GLY A 334 -0.50 -12.26 -16.70
C GLY A 334 -0.22 -10.76 -16.74
N SER A 335 -0.59 -10.01 -15.70
CA SER A 335 -0.27 -8.59 -15.59
C SER A 335 1.23 -8.37 -15.42
N LEU A 336 1.93 -9.20 -14.63
CA LEU A 336 3.39 -9.19 -14.54
C LEU A 336 4.05 -9.48 -15.89
N ALA A 337 3.54 -10.47 -16.64
CA ALA A 337 4.07 -10.79 -17.96
C ALA A 337 3.85 -9.65 -18.97
N LEU A 338 2.65 -9.06 -19.00
CA LEU A 338 2.32 -7.91 -19.85
C LEU A 338 3.25 -6.73 -19.55
N THR A 339 3.38 -6.36 -18.29
CA THR A 339 4.18 -5.19 -17.90
C THR A 339 5.66 -5.44 -18.11
N ALA A 340 6.16 -6.66 -17.85
CA ALA A 340 7.53 -7.04 -18.20
C ALA A 340 7.80 -6.93 -19.71
N CYS A 341 6.86 -7.35 -20.56
CA CYS A 341 6.98 -7.14 -22.01
C CYS A 341 7.03 -5.66 -22.37
N ILE A 342 6.20 -4.82 -21.75
CA ILE A 342 6.18 -3.38 -22.03
C ILE A 342 7.50 -2.72 -21.59
N VAL A 343 8.00 -3.04 -20.39
CA VAL A 343 9.20 -2.41 -19.83
C VAL A 343 10.48 -2.90 -20.52
N HIS A 344 10.64 -4.20 -20.74
CA HIS A 344 11.88 -4.74 -21.29
C HIS A 344 11.95 -4.71 -22.82
N ALA A 345 10.82 -4.59 -23.52
CA ALA A 345 10.79 -4.52 -24.98
C ALA A 345 10.63 -3.08 -25.50
N GLU A 346 10.99 -2.04 -24.73
CA GLU A 346 10.83 -0.64 -25.15
C GLU A 346 11.51 -0.34 -26.49
N GLU A 347 12.78 -0.74 -26.67
CA GLU A 347 13.52 -0.59 -27.93
C GLU A 347 12.85 -1.35 -29.10
N PRO A 348 12.57 -2.67 -29.00
CA PRO A 348 11.80 -3.40 -30.01
C PRO A 348 10.43 -2.77 -30.34
N LEU A 349 9.72 -2.25 -29.34
CA LEU A 349 8.40 -1.64 -29.51
C LEU A 349 8.50 -0.30 -30.26
N SER A 350 9.52 0.51 -29.94
CA SER A 350 9.85 1.75 -30.64
C SER A 350 10.23 1.48 -32.11
N ASN A 351 11.01 0.42 -32.35
CA ASN A 351 11.40 -0.05 -33.68
C ASN A 351 10.26 -0.77 -34.43
N SER A 352 9.06 -0.85 -33.85
CA SER A 352 7.88 -1.51 -34.43
C SER A 352 8.10 -2.99 -34.77
N GLU A 353 8.87 -3.71 -33.94
CA GLU A 353 9.13 -5.14 -34.15
C GLU A 353 7.84 -5.97 -33.97
N PRO A 354 7.46 -6.83 -34.93
CA PRO A 354 6.21 -7.58 -34.88
C PRO A 354 6.05 -8.50 -33.66
N LEU A 355 7.16 -9.07 -33.16
CA LEU A 355 7.13 -10.00 -32.03
C LEU A 355 6.80 -9.29 -30.72
N ALA A 356 7.38 -8.11 -30.49
CA ALA A 356 7.12 -7.30 -29.31
C ALA A 356 5.65 -6.82 -29.29
N ILE A 357 5.17 -6.33 -30.44
CA ILE A 357 3.77 -5.90 -30.61
C ILE A 357 2.82 -7.09 -30.37
N PHE A 358 3.10 -8.25 -30.97
CA PHE A 358 2.30 -9.46 -30.78
C PHE A 358 2.24 -9.86 -29.31
N GLY A 359 3.36 -9.84 -28.59
CA GLY A 359 3.41 -10.16 -27.16
C GLY A 359 2.52 -9.26 -26.32
N VAL A 360 2.64 -7.93 -26.50
CA VAL A 360 1.82 -6.94 -25.76
C VAL A 360 0.33 -7.12 -26.07
N VAL A 361 -0.04 -7.28 -27.36
CA VAL A 361 -1.43 -7.49 -27.77
C VAL A 361 -1.97 -8.81 -27.22
N PHE A 362 -1.19 -9.90 -27.30
CA PHE A 362 -1.58 -11.21 -26.80
C PHE A 362 -1.90 -11.18 -25.31
N PHE A 363 -0.99 -10.66 -24.48
CA PHE A 363 -1.23 -10.57 -23.03
C PHE A 363 -2.37 -9.62 -22.69
N SER A 364 -2.51 -8.49 -23.39
CA SER A 364 -3.63 -7.56 -23.20
C SER A 364 -4.98 -8.23 -23.48
N VAL A 365 -5.09 -8.97 -24.60
CA VAL A 365 -6.30 -9.71 -24.94
C VAL A 365 -6.57 -10.81 -23.92
N CYS A 366 -5.55 -11.55 -23.46
CA CYS A 366 -5.71 -12.57 -22.41
C CYS A 366 -6.26 -11.97 -21.11
N LEU A 367 -5.72 -10.84 -20.66
CA LEU A 367 -6.20 -10.15 -19.45
C LEU A 367 -7.64 -9.65 -19.62
N LEU A 368 -7.99 -9.11 -20.78
CA LEU A 368 -9.36 -8.70 -21.08
C LEU A 368 -10.32 -9.89 -21.05
N LEU A 369 -9.94 -11.03 -21.63
CA LEU A 369 -10.75 -12.25 -21.61
C LEU A 369 -10.96 -12.77 -20.19
N ILE A 370 -9.91 -12.79 -19.36
CA ILE A 370 -10.02 -13.18 -17.94
C ILE A 370 -10.95 -12.22 -17.19
N MET A 371 -10.83 -10.91 -17.42
CA MET A 371 -11.67 -9.92 -16.76
C MET A 371 -13.14 -10.02 -17.19
N VAL A 372 -13.41 -10.33 -18.46
CA VAL A 372 -14.76 -10.66 -18.94
C VAL A 372 -15.27 -11.94 -18.27
N SER A 373 -14.44 -12.98 -18.19
CA SER A 373 -14.79 -14.25 -17.52
C SER A 373 -15.23 -14.04 -16.08
N ILE A 374 -14.42 -13.32 -15.28
CA ILE A 374 -14.76 -12.93 -13.90
C ILE A 374 -16.09 -12.15 -13.87
N GLY A 375 -16.28 -11.22 -14.81
CA GLY A 375 -17.48 -10.39 -14.91
C GLY A 375 -18.76 -11.17 -15.25
N LEU A 376 -18.64 -12.32 -15.93
CA LEU A 376 -19.76 -13.20 -16.26
C LEU A 376 -20.18 -14.07 -15.07
N GLN A 377 -19.35 -14.21 -14.04
CA GLN A 377 -19.67 -15.00 -12.87
C GLN A 377 -20.74 -14.34 -12.00
N SER A 378 -21.43 -15.15 -11.21
CA SER A 378 -22.58 -14.70 -10.43
C SER A 378 -22.11 -14.10 -9.09
N PRO A 379 -22.43 -12.83 -8.79
CA PRO A 379 -21.97 -12.19 -7.56
C PRO A 379 -22.68 -12.77 -6.33
N SER A 380 -22.00 -12.79 -5.19
CA SER A 380 -22.59 -13.16 -3.90
C SER A 380 -23.70 -12.18 -3.49
N LYS A 381 -24.73 -12.72 -2.83
CA LYS A 381 -25.84 -11.96 -2.25
C LYS A 381 -25.48 -11.30 -0.93
N LYS A 382 -24.31 -11.60 -0.36
CA LYS A 382 -23.84 -11.02 0.90
C LYS A 382 -23.71 -9.49 0.77
N GLU A 383 -24.39 -8.78 1.67
CA GLU A 383 -24.25 -7.34 1.78
C GLU A 383 -22.89 -7.00 2.42
N LEU A 384 -21.97 -6.46 1.61
CA LEU A 384 -20.69 -5.93 2.10
C LEU A 384 -20.89 -4.51 2.66
N SER A 385 -20.23 -4.21 3.78
CA SER A 385 -20.24 -2.88 4.41
C SER A 385 -19.68 -1.79 3.50
N PHE A 386 -18.72 -2.14 2.64
CA PHE A 386 -18.12 -1.26 1.63
C PHE A 386 -18.27 -1.91 0.25
N LYS A 387 -18.87 -1.19 -0.70
CA LYS A 387 -19.09 -1.65 -2.08
C LYS A 387 -18.24 -0.79 -3.02
N VAL A 388 -17.57 -1.46 -3.96
CA VAL A 388 -16.77 -0.80 -5.02
C VAL A 388 -17.60 -0.78 -6.31
N PRO A 389 -17.71 0.35 -7.01
CA PRO A 389 -18.40 0.41 -8.30
C PRO A 389 -17.56 -0.28 -9.41
N LEU A 390 -18.21 -0.69 -10.49
CA LEU A 390 -17.55 -1.20 -11.72
C LEU A 390 -16.64 -2.43 -11.50
N VAL A 391 -16.98 -3.31 -10.55
CA VAL A 391 -16.33 -4.62 -10.40
C VAL A 391 -16.76 -5.53 -11.57
N PRO A 392 -15.84 -6.23 -12.28
CA PRO A 392 -14.42 -6.46 -11.94
C PRO A 392 -13.42 -5.47 -12.58
N VAL A 393 -13.87 -4.53 -13.39
CA VAL A 393 -13.01 -3.63 -14.19
C VAL A 393 -12.10 -2.77 -13.31
N LEU A 394 -12.65 -2.11 -12.29
CA LEU A 394 -11.88 -1.17 -11.46
C LEU A 394 -10.77 -1.87 -10.64
N PRO A 395 -11.04 -3.00 -9.93
CA PRO A 395 -9.97 -3.77 -9.31
C PRO A 395 -8.95 -4.35 -10.30
N GLY A 396 -9.40 -4.83 -11.46
CA GLY A 396 -8.50 -5.37 -12.49
C GLY A 396 -7.54 -4.30 -13.03
N LEU A 397 -8.04 -3.10 -13.34
CA LEU A 397 -7.21 -1.97 -13.76
C LEU A 397 -6.22 -1.56 -12.66
N SER A 398 -6.65 -1.55 -11.41
CA SER A 398 -5.79 -1.26 -10.25
C SER A 398 -4.60 -2.22 -10.17
N VAL A 399 -4.84 -3.53 -10.32
CA VAL A 399 -3.76 -4.54 -10.34
C VAL A 399 -2.78 -4.28 -11.48
N VAL A 400 -3.26 -4.03 -12.70
CA VAL A 400 -2.38 -3.78 -13.86
C VAL A 400 -1.52 -2.52 -13.66
N VAL A 401 -2.13 -1.42 -13.19
CA VAL A 401 -1.41 -0.17 -12.94
C VAL A 401 -0.39 -0.33 -11.81
N ASN A 402 -0.76 -0.97 -10.71
CA ASN A 402 0.16 -1.17 -9.59
C ASN A 402 1.36 -2.03 -10.00
N VAL A 403 1.10 -3.14 -10.70
CA VAL A 403 2.15 -4.03 -11.20
C VAL A 403 3.04 -3.30 -12.22
N TYR A 404 2.48 -2.45 -13.06
CA TYR A 404 3.26 -1.63 -14.00
C TYR A 404 4.19 -0.65 -13.28
N LEU A 405 3.69 0.08 -12.27
CA LEU A 405 4.50 0.98 -11.45
C LEU A 405 5.59 0.22 -10.68
N MET A 406 5.30 -0.99 -10.19
CA MET A 406 6.31 -1.84 -9.54
C MET A 406 7.43 -2.24 -10.50
N MET A 407 7.13 -2.52 -11.77
CA MET A 407 8.13 -2.85 -12.79
C MET A 407 9.00 -1.66 -13.22
N MET A 408 8.56 -0.42 -12.96
CA MET A 408 9.34 0.80 -13.21
C MET A 408 10.32 1.13 -12.09
N LEU A 409 10.25 0.42 -10.96
CA LEU A 409 11.22 0.56 -9.87
C LEU A 409 12.53 -0.17 -10.19
N SER A 410 13.60 0.23 -9.52
CA SER A 410 14.94 -0.33 -9.75
C SER A 410 15.01 -1.82 -9.37
N VAL A 411 15.94 -2.55 -10.00
CA VAL A 411 16.22 -3.96 -9.65
C VAL A 411 16.67 -4.09 -8.19
N GLU A 412 17.37 -3.09 -7.66
CA GLU A 412 17.79 -3.02 -6.26
C GLU A 412 16.59 -3.06 -5.31
N THR A 413 15.53 -2.30 -5.64
CA THR A 413 14.27 -2.29 -4.88
C THR A 413 13.67 -3.70 -4.79
N TRP A 414 13.69 -4.46 -5.89
CA TRP A 414 13.19 -5.84 -5.93
C TRP A 414 14.02 -6.80 -5.08
N ILE A 415 15.34 -6.69 -5.12
CA ILE A 415 16.25 -7.50 -4.29
C ILE A 415 15.93 -7.28 -2.81
N ARG A 416 15.82 -6.02 -2.40
CA ARG A 416 15.54 -5.65 -1.00
C ARG A 416 14.18 -6.12 -0.56
N PHE A 417 13.17 -5.90 -1.40
CA PHE A 417 11.83 -6.42 -1.16
C PHE A 417 11.84 -7.95 -0.98
N GLY A 418 12.57 -8.68 -1.83
CA GLY A 418 12.75 -10.13 -1.72
C GLY A 418 13.40 -10.57 -0.40
N VAL A 419 14.44 -9.86 0.07
CA VAL A 419 15.09 -10.12 1.36
C VAL A 419 14.10 -9.92 2.53
N TRP A 420 13.34 -8.83 2.53
CA TRP A 420 12.35 -8.57 3.58
C TRP A 420 11.20 -9.57 3.57
N MET A 421 10.72 -9.96 2.39
CA MET A 421 9.74 -11.04 2.25
C MET A 421 10.28 -12.37 2.77
N ALA A 422 11.55 -12.70 2.51
CA ALA A 422 12.16 -13.91 3.05
C ALA A 422 12.20 -13.89 4.59
N ILE A 423 12.59 -12.76 5.21
CA ILE A 423 12.55 -12.59 6.66
C ILE A 423 11.12 -12.76 7.19
N GLY A 424 10.15 -12.08 6.57
CA GLY A 424 8.74 -12.18 6.94
C GLY A 424 8.21 -13.61 6.84
N PHE A 425 8.55 -14.33 5.77
CA PHE A 425 8.18 -15.74 5.60
C PHE A 425 8.85 -16.64 6.63
N ILE A 426 10.11 -16.43 6.99
CA ILE A 426 10.77 -17.19 8.06
C ILE A 426 10.01 -17.02 9.38
N ILE A 427 9.58 -15.81 9.71
CA ILE A 427 8.78 -15.54 10.92
C ILE A 427 7.40 -16.20 10.81
N TYR A 428 6.72 -16.05 9.67
CA TYR A 428 5.38 -16.59 9.46
C TYR A 428 5.34 -18.12 9.48
N PHE A 429 6.20 -18.79 8.71
CA PHE A 429 6.25 -20.25 8.66
C PHE A 429 6.85 -20.85 9.94
N GLY A 430 7.83 -20.18 10.55
CA GLY A 430 8.50 -20.66 11.76
C GLY A 430 7.66 -20.49 13.03
N TYR A 431 7.03 -19.32 13.20
CA TYR A 431 6.25 -18.99 14.40
C TYR A 431 4.75 -18.94 14.14
N GLY A 432 4.31 -18.19 13.12
CA GLY A 432 2.89 -17.91 12.87
C GLY A 432 2.04 -19.17 12.67
N ILE A 433 2.41 -20.00 11.68
CA ILE A 433 1.72 -21.26 11.40
C ILE A 433 1.80 -22.20 12.60
N TRP A 434 2.97 -22.31 13.23
CA TRP A 434 3.12 -23.18 14.40
C TRP A 434 2.18 -22.77 15.55
N GLN A 435 2.02 -21.46 15.78
CA GLN A 435 1.14 -20.93 16.81
C GLN A 435 -0.34 -21.14 16.48
N GLU A 436 -0.72 -20.98 15.22
CA GLU A 436 -2.08 -21.26 14.72
C GLU A 436 -2.43 -22.75 14.90
N TRP A 437 -1.55 -23.66 14.48
CA TRP A 437 -1.71 -25.10 14.69
C TRP A 437 -1.88 -25.46 16.16
N ARG A 438 -1.14 -24.80 17.04
CA ARG A 438 -1.24 -25.00 18.49
C ARG A 438 -2.58 -24.51 19.05
N LEU A 439 -3.11 -23.37 18.60
CA LEU A 439 -4.45 -22.91 18.97
C LEU A 439 -5.52 -23.89 18.50
N LEU A 440 -5.48 -24.32 17.23
CA LEU A 440 -6.47 -25.22 16.67
C LEU A 440 -6.51 -26.56 17.40
N ARG A 441 -5.35 -27.09 17.80
CA ARG A 441 -5.27 -28.29 18.65
C ARG A 441 -5.91 -28.05 20.02
N PHE A 442 -5.62 -26.92 20.65
CA PHE A 442 -6.20 -26.59 21.96
C PHE A 442 -7.74 -26.47 21.88
N ILE A 443 -8.27 -25.72 20.91
CA ILE A 443 -9.71 -25.57 20.67
C ILE A 443 -10.34 -26.94 20.36
N SER A 444 -9.69 -27.76 19.54
CA SER A 444 -10.18 -29.11 19.24
C SER A 444 -10.21 -30.01 20.48
N GLU A 445 -9.22 -29.92 21.37
CA GLU A 445 -9.19 -30.68 22.61
C GLU A 445 -10.26 -30.21 23.60
N GLU A 446 -10.46 -28.90 23.72
CA GLU A 446 -11.49 -28.29 24.57
C GLU A 446 -12.91 -28.65 24.09
N ASN A 447 -13.17 -28.54 22.79
CA ASN A 447 -14.43 -28.99 22.19
C ASN A 447 -14.68 -30.49 22.42
N ARG A 448 -13.64 -31.33 22.35
CA ARG A 448 -13.73 -32.76 22.68
C ARG A 448 -13.96 -33.03 24.17
N ARG A 449 -13.54 -32.14 25.07
CA ARG A 449 -13.85 -32.24 26.51
C ARG A 449 -15.30 -31.84 26.76
N ALA A 450 -15.73 -30.69 26.26
CA ALA A 450 -17.12 -30.23 26.36
C ALA A 450 -18.12 -31.26 25.80
N ALA A 451 -17.83 -31.85 24.65
CA ALA A 451 -18.67 -32.90 24.07
C ALA A 451 -18.75 -34.16 24.95
N ARG A 452 -17.66 -34.53 25.65
CA ARG A 452 -17.66 -35.65 26.59
C ARG A 452 -18.49 -35.35 27.84
N GLU A 453 -18.34 -34.16 28.43
CA GLU A 453 -19.13 -33.72 29.58
C GLU A 453 -20.64 -33.69 29.27
N ILE A 454 -21.03 -33.21 28.08
CA ILE A 454 -22.42 -33.24 27.62
C ILE A 454 -22.92 -34.70 27.51
N ASN A 455 -22.12 -35.59 26.92
CA ASN A 455 -22.51 -36.99 26.78
C ASN A 455 -22.63 -37.70 28.13
N ASP A 456 -21.75 -37.38 29.08
CA ASP A 456 -21.80 -37.88 30.45
C ASP A 456 -23.06 -37.36 31.18
N LEU A 457 -23.43 -36.08 31.02
CA LEU A 457 -24.68 -35.52 31.55
C LEU A 457 -25.93 -36.20 30.97
N PHE A 458 -25.94 -36.51 29.67
CA PHE A 458 -27.03 -37.26 29.04
C PHE A 458 -27.10 -38.72 29.53
N SER A 459 -25.95 -39.34 29.82
CA SER A 459 -25.90 -40.69 30.40
C SER A 459 -26.45 -40.71 31.84
N ILE A 460 -26.13 -39.68 32.63
CA ILE A 460 -26.63 -39.51 33.99
C ILE A 460 -28.15 -39.25 33.96
N SER A 461 -28.64 -38.38 33.08
CA SER A 461 -30.08 -38.12 32.89
C SER A 461 -30.88 -39.37 32.54
N LYS A 462 -30.32 -40.29 31.73
CA LYS A 462 -30.95 -41.58 31.43
C LYS A 462 -30.93 -42.58 32.59
N SER A 463 -30.04 -42.39 33.56
CA SER A 463 -29.87 -43.27 34.73
C SER A 463 -30.69 -42.83 35.96
N VAL A 464 -31.24 -41.61 35.97
CA VAL A 464 -32.15 -41.16 37.03
C VAL A 464 -33.51 -41.82 36.81
N PRO A 465 -33.99 -42.71 37.71
CA PRO A 465 -35.33 -43.27 37.60
C PRO A 465 -36.34 -42.13 37.75
N THR A 466 -37.36 -42.12 36.90
CA THR A 466 -38.52 -41.24 37.00
C THR A 466 -39.26 -41.52 38.32
N VAL A 467 -38.80 -40.95 39.44
CA VAL A 467 -39.51 -40.95 40.72
C VAL A 467 -40.40 -39.72 40.75
N LEU A 468 -41.48 -39.74 39.97
CA LEU A 468 -42.67 -38.92 40.15
C LEU A 468 -43.82 -39.72 39.53
N LYS A 469 -44.41 -40.57 40.37
CA LYS A 469 -45.75 -41.12 40.23
C LYS A 469 -46.66 -40.34 41.16
#